data_AF-A0A4R1V2Y9-F1
#
_entry.id   AF-A0A4R1V2Y9-F1
#
_cell.length_a   1.000
_cell.length_b   1.000
_cell.length_c   1.000
_cell.angle_alpha   90.00
_cell.angle_beta   90.00
_cell.angle_gamma   90.00
#
_symmetry.space_group_name_H-M   'P 1'
#
loop_
_entity.id
_entity.type
_entity.pdbx_description
1 polymer ?
#
loop_
_entity_poly.entity_id
_entity_poly.type
_entity_poly.pdbx_seq_one_letter_code
_entity_poly.pdbx_strand_id
1 'polypeptide(L)'
;MSRRPVGRPTLTLQIDVATRVIPGFYISLERPSAISVGMAIRHAVLPKNDWLADRELTFAWPVLGLPDILHLDNASEFHSRALTRGCQQFGIELHYRPPRTPHFGGHIERMIGTAIGEVHLLPGTTFSNIQDKGDYDAEGKACMTLKEFERWFALQVGIYHRTIHSSLGVPPMTAWQDDQGKRVAALRLPADEERFLLDFLPFEMRRVRREGIKLFHVFYWHGALATLVANSVHKFPIKYNPLNLSAVYLELPGGEHVTVPLRDKRRPAITKFEHDQALRALRERGRTAVDEQMLFEMVSTQRRIVLRAVEKTRGARRSTQRIVDALIRGEPPAAFVQHQEANAQLTPPNLDGPVVPLAIEEQS
;
A
#
# COMPACT_ATOMS: atom_id res chain seq x y z
N MET A 1 -0.41 -12.86 26.99
CA MET A 1 0.16 -11.62 26.40
C MET A 1 -0.95 -10.57 26.30
N SER A 2 -0.81 -9.40 26.94
CA SER A 2 -1.80 -8.33 26.84
C SER A 2 -1.59 -7.53 25.56
N ARG A 3 -2.60 -7.50 24.68
CA ARG A 3 -2.62 -6.63 23.49
C ARG A 3 -2.66 -5.17 23.94
N ARG A 4 -1.82 -4.31 23.35
CA ARG A 4 -1.71 -2.89 23.71
C ARG A 4 -2.09 -2.01 22.53
N PRO A 5 -2.86 -0.92 22.73
CA PRO A 5 -3.28 -0.03 21.66
C PRO A 5 -2.10 0.61 20.93
N VAL A 6 -2.19 0.66 19.60
CA VAL A 6 -1.16 1.18 18.69
C VAL A 6 -1.58 2.52 18.07
N GLY A 7 -2.88 2.76 17.86
CA GLY A 7 -3.39 4.03 17.38
C GLY A 7 -4.61 3.86 16.47
N ARG A 8 -5.07 4.97 15.89
CA ARG A 8 -6.22 5.00 14.98
C ARG A 8 -5.76 4.81 13.53
N PRO A 9 -6.30 3.82 12.80
CA PRO A 9 -6.06 3.69 11.37
C PRO A 9 -6.87 4.71 10.56
N THR A 10 -6.39 4.98 9.36
CA THR A 10 -7.05 5.76 8.31
C THR A 10 -7.72 4.81 7.33
N LEU A 11 -8.94 5.12 6.91
CA LEU A 11 -9.67 4.42 5.85
C LEU A 11 -9.73 5.30 4.59
N THR A 12 -9.34 4.74 3.44
CA THR A 12 -9.63 5.28 2.11
C THR A 12 -10.62 4.33 1.45
N LEU A 13 -11.81 4.82 1.09
CA LEU A 13 -12.94 4.00 0.63
C LEU A 13 -13.39 4.47 -0.76
N GLN A 14 -13.81 3.54 -1.61
CA GLN A 14 -14.53 3.83 -2.84
C GLN A 14 -15.96 3.30 -2.76
N ILE A 15 -16.89 4.04 -3.35
CA ILE A 15 -18.29 3.67 -3.47
C ILE A 15 -18.74 3.88 -4.91
N ASP A 16 -19.45 2.90 -5.47
CA ASP A 16 -20.13 3.05 -6.74
C ASP A 16 -21.39 3.89 -6.53
N VAL A 17 -21.53 4.99 -7.26
CA VAL A 17 -22.62 5.95 -7.02
C VAL A 17 -23.96 5.39 -7.48
N ALA A 18 -24.01 4.54 -8.51
CA ALA A 18 -25.25 4.02 -9.06
C ALA A 18 -25.85 2.92 -8.16
N THR A 19 -25.01 1.97 -7.76
CA THR A 19 -25.42 0.72 -7.10
C THR A 19 -25.07 0.69 -5.63
N ARG A 20 -24.37 1.70 -5.12
CA ARG A 20 -23.92 1.85 -3.72
C ARG A 20 -22.98 0.76 -3.23
N VAL A 21 -22.56 -0.19 -4.08
CA VAL A 21 -21.55 -1.16 -3.67
C VAL A 21 -20.26 -0.44 -3.32
N ILE A 22 -19.49 -1.08 -2.46
CA ILE A 22 -18.13 -0.68 -2.12
C ILE A 22 -17.23 -1.55 -2.99
N PRO A 23 -16.60 -1.01 -4.06
CA PRO A 23 -15.70 -1.81 -4.88
C PRO A 23 -14.41 -2.14 -4.15
N GLY A 24 -13.92 -1.23 -3.31
CA GLY A 24 -12.71 -1.48 -2.55
C GLY A 24 -12.37 -0.40 -1.56
N PHE A 25 -11.39 -0.71 -0.71
CA PHE A 25 -10.91 0.18 0.32
C PHE A 25 -9.43 -0.09 0.63
N TYR A 26 -8.83 0.82 1.38
CA TYR A 26 -7.50 0.65 1.97
C TYR A 26 -7.48 1.17 3.39
N ILE A 27 -7.08 0.32 4.34
CA ILE A 27 -6.93 0.67 5.76
C ILE A 27 -5.45 0.68 6.10
N SER A 28 -4.95 1.74 6.71
CA SER A 28 -3.54 1.83 7.11
C SER A 28 -3.30 2.70 8.33
N LEU A 29 -2.15 2.54 8.98
CA LEU A 29 -1.69 3.44 10.05
C LEU A 29 -0.99 4.71 9.49
N GLU A 30 -0.86 4.79 8.17
CA GLU A 30 -0.34 5.92 7.42
C GLU A 30 -1.36 7.06 7.35
N ARG A 31 -0.87 8.26 7.06
CA ARG A 31 -1.74 9.39 6.71
C ARG A 31 -2.30 9.21 5.30
N PRO A 32 -3.48 9.78 4.99
CA PRO A 32 -3.96 9.88 3.62
C PRO A 32 -2.87 10.42 2.68
N SER A 33 -2.71 9.80 1.53
CA SER A 33 -1.70 10.16 0.53
C SER A 33 -2.06 9.59 -0.84
N ALA A 34 -1.35 10.01 -1.89
CA ALA A 34 -1.50 9.43 -3.22
C ALA A 34 -1.41 7.89 -3.23
N ILE A 35 -0.58 7.32 -2.34
CA ILE A 35 -0.46 5.86 -2.19
C ILE A 35 -1.70 5.24 -1.59
N SER A 36 -2.31 5.84 -0.57
CA SER A 36 -3.53 5.27 0.00
C SER A 36 -4.66 5.25 -1.02
N VAL A 37 -4.73 6.27 -1.88
CA VAL A 37 -5.63 6.33 -3.03
C VAL A 37 -5.31 5.24 -4.05
N GLY A 38 -4.04 5.12 -4.48
CA GLY A 38 -3.61 4.08 -5.42
C GLY A 38 -3.88 2.66 -4.91
N MET A 39 -3.67 2.40 -3.61
CA MET A 39 -3.97 1.11 -2.97
C MET A 39 -5.47 0.83 -2.92
N ALA A 40 -6.30 1.84 -2.63
CA ALA A 40 -7.74 1.69 -2.69
C ALA A 40 -8.19 1.37 -4.12
N ILE A 41 -7.66 2.08 -5.14
CA ILE A 41 -7.95 1.85 -6.56
C ILE A 41 -7.55 0.42 -6.95
N ARG A 42 -6.34 -0.03 -6.58
CA ARG A 42 -5.90 -1.43 -6.79
C ARG A 42 -6.91 -2.41 -6.21
N HIS A 43 -7.31 -2.23 -4.95
CA HIS A 43 -8.27 -3.11 -4.31
C HIS A 43 -9.65 -3.08 -4.98
N ALA A 44 -10.09 -1.93 -5.49
CA ALA A 44 -11.35 -1.81 -6.22
C ALA A 44 -11.30 -2.56 -7.55
N VAL A 45 -10.22 -2.39 -8.32
CA VAL A 45 -10.11 -2.87 -9.70
C VAL A 45 -9.81 -4.36 -9.79
N LEU A 46 -9.00 -4.91 -8.89
CA LEU A 46 -8.50 -6.28 -8.98
C LEU A 46 -9.43 -7.30 -8.28
N PRO A 47 -9.33 -8.59 -8.65
CA PRO A 47 -9.94 -9.68 -7.89
C PRO A 47 -9.50 -9.65 -6.41
N LYS A 48 -10.42 -10.01 -5.51
CA LYS A 48 -10.19 -9.93 -4.05
C LYS A 48 -9.98 -11.30 -3.40
N ASN A 49 -9.94 -12.37 -4.18
CA ASN A 49 -9.92 -13.74 -3.66
C ASN A 49 -8.73 -13.97 -2.73
N ASP A 50 -7.51 -13.63 -3.17
CA ASP A 50 -6.30 -13.77 -2.35
C ASP A 50 -6.36 -12.85 -1.12
N TRP A 51 -6.83 -11.62 -1.29
CA TRP A 51 -6.97 -10.65 -0.20
C TRP A 51 -7.96 -11.11 0.89
N LEU A 52 -9.04 -11.79 0.49
CA LEU A 52 -10.05 -12.39 1.36
C LEU A 52 -9.51 -13.65 2.03
N ALA A 53 -8.83 -14.52 1.29
CA ALA A 53 -8.19 -15.73 1.80
C ALA A 53 -7.14 -15.38 2.87
N ASP A 54 -6.31 -14.37 2.63
CA ASP A 54 -5.34 -13.83 3.59
C ASP A 54 -6.00 -13.40 4.91
N ARG A 55 -7.28 -13.02 4.88
CA ARG A 55 -8.07 -12.57 6.03
C ARG A 55 -9.05 -13.62 6.54
N GLU A 56 -8.94 -14.87 6.08
CA GLU A 56 -9.81 -15.97 6.46
C GLU A 56 -11.30 -15.65 6.23
N LEU A 57 -11.59 -15.05 5.07
CA LEU A 57 -12.93 -14.70 4.61
C LEU A 57 -13.30 -15.56 3.40
N THR A 58 -14.50 -16.13 3.44
CA THR A 58 -14.98 -17.10 2.43
C THR A 58 -16.15 -16.60 1.60
N PHE A 59 -16.64 -15.38 1.84
CA PHE A 59 -17.75 -14.83 1.07
C PHE A 59 -17.28 -14.30 -0.29
N ALA A 60 -18.14 -14.37 -1.30
CA ALA A 60 -17.85 -13.81 -2.61
C ALA A 60 -17.93 -12.27 -2.61
N TRP A 61 -16.94 -11.62 -3.19
CA TRP A 61 -16.91 -10.18 -3.46
C TRP A 61 -16.56 -9.94 -4.94
N PRO A 62 -17.55 -10.10 -5.86
CA PRO A 62 -17.31 -10.09 -7.30
C PRO A 62 -17.16 -8.68 -7.89
N VAL A 63 -17.24 -7.62 -7.08
CA VAL A 63 -17.09 -6.23 -7.55
C VAL A 63 -15.64 -5.94 -7.90
N LEU A 64 -15.36 -5.72 -9.18
CA LEU A 64 -14.04 -5.44 -9.74
C LEU A 64 -14.14 -4.62 -11.04
N GLY A 65 -13.00 -4.29 -11.64
CA GLY A 65 -12.93 -3.58 -12.93
C GLY A 65 -12.52 -2.12 -12.82
N LEU A 66 -11.96 -1.61 -13.92
CA LEU A 66 -11.58 -0.21 -14.07
C LEU A 66 -12.85 0.67 -14.18
N PRO A 67 -12.98 1.73 -13.37
CA PRO A 67 -14.06 2.69 -13.53
C PRO A 67 -13.83 3.53 -14.79
N ASP A 68 -14.92 4.03 -15.37
CA ASP A 68 -14.84 5.01 -16.46
C ASP A 68 -14.55 6.41 -15.91
N ILE A 69 -15.15 6.76 -14.75
CA ILE A 69 -15.00 8.06 -14.10
C ILE A 69 -14.70 7.85 -12.61
N LEU A 70 -13.70 8.55 -12.09
CA LEU A 70 -13.44 8.68 -10.65
C LEU A 70 -13.82 10.09 -10.19
N HIS A 71 -14.84 10.15 -9.32
CA HIS A 71 -15.23 11.38 -8.64
C HIS A 71 -14.41 11.54 -7.36
N LEU A 72 -13.72 12.68 -7.25
CA LEU A 72 -12.83 12.98 -6.13
C LEU A 72 -13.25 14.27 -5.43
N ASP A 73 -13.05 14.33 -4.12
CA ASP A 73 -13.11 15.60 -3.41
C ASP A 73 -11.84 16.44 -3.68
N ASN A 74 -11.81 17.66 -3.12
CA ASN A 74 -10.70 18.59 -3.36
C ASN A 74 -9.52 18.42 -2.38
N ALA A 75 -9.40 17.29 -1.69
CA ALA A 75 -8.28 17.03 -0.80
C ALA A 75 -6.95 16.96 -1.57
N SER A 76 -5.87 17.30 -0.88
CA SER A 76 -4.54 17.44 -1.49
C SER A 76 -4.00 16.14 -2.08
N GLU A 77 -4.34 15.01 -1.49
CA GLU A 77 -3.97 13.66 -1.91
C GLU A 77 -4.53 13.28 -3.28
N PHE A 78 -5.67 13.86 -3.68
CA PHE A 78 -6.32 13.60 -4.97
C PHE A 78 -5.76 14.43 -6.12
N HIS A 79 -4.89 15.39 -5.83
CA HIS A 79 -4.25 16.25 -6.84
C HIS A 79 -2.84 15.77 -7.23
N SER A 80 -2.51 14.52 -6.95
CA SER A 80 -1.17 13.99 -7.23
C SER A 80 -0.95 13.71 -8.72
N ARG A 81 0.23 14.06 -9.23
CA ARG A 81 0.66 13.74 -10.61
C ARG A 81 0.60 12.24 -10.91
N ALA A 82 0.83 11.41 -9.90
CA ALA A 82 0.76 9.96 -10.01
C ALA A 82 -0.67 9.49 -10.29
N LEU A 83 -1.65 10.00 -9.55
CA LEU A 83 -3.06 9.67 -9.77
C LEU A 83 -3.52 10.11 -11.17
N THR A 84 -3.22 11.35 -11.56
CA THR A 84 -3.57 11.86 -12.90
C THR A 84 -2.97 10.99 -14.01
N ARG A 85 -1.68 10.62 -13.91
CA ARG A 85 -1.00 9.78 -14.90
C ARG A 85 -1.58 8.36 -14.93
N GLY A 86 -1.78 7.73 -13.77
CA GLY A 86 -2.36 6.39 -13.68
C GLY A 86 -3.76 6.33 -14.28
N CYS A 87 -4.62 7.31 -13.97
CA CYS A 87 -5.94 7.41 -14.56
C CYS A 87 -5.88 7.57 -16.09
N GLN A 88 -5.01 8.45 -16.60
CA GLN A 88 -4.82 8.61 -18.05
C GLN A 88 -4.37 7.31 -18.73
N GLN A 89 -3.45 6.56 -18.13
CA GLN A 89 -2.94 5.29 -18.67
C GLN A 89 -4.04 4.25 -18.87
N PHE A 90 -5.05 4.24 -17.98
CA PHE A 90 -6.15 3.28 -18.01
C PHE A 90 -7.47 3.85 -18.56
N GLY A 91 -7.43 5.04 -19.16
CA GLY A 91 -8.62 5.69 -19.72
C GLY A 91 -9.69 6.01 -18.66
N ILE A 92 -9.27 6.33 -17.44
CA ILE A 92 -10.15 6.73 -16.34
C ILE A 92 -10.23 8.27 -16.33
N GLU A 93 -11.43 8.82 -16.41
CA GLU A 93 -11.64 10.26 -16.31
C GLU A 93 -11.65 10.71 -14.84
N LEU A 94 -11.00 11.84 -14.54
CA LEU A 94 -10.97 12.41 -13.19
C LEU A 94 -11.94 13.58 -13.10
N HIS A 95 -12.96 13.46 -12.26
CA HIS A 95 -13.93 14.52 -11.99
C HIS A 95 -13.75 15.04 -10.58
N TYR A 96 -13.22 16.25 -10.46
CA TYR A 96 -13.11 16.95 -9.19
C TYR A 96 -14.39 17.72 -8.88
N ARG A 97 -14.74 17.79 -7.60
CA ARG A 97 -15.84 18.64 -7.15
C ARG A 97 -15.58 20.10 -7.57
N PRO A 98 -16.59 20.85 -8.07
CA PRO A 98 -16.45 22.27 -8.27
C PRO A 98 -16.01 22.98 -6.96
N PRO A 99 -15.07 23.95 -7.03
CA PRO A 99 -14.67 24.69 -5.85
C PRO A 99 -15.88 25.39 -5.21
N ARG A 100 -16.00 25.32 -3.88
CA ARG A 100 -17.01 26.06 -3.10
C ARG A 100 -18.48 25.69 -3.37
N THR A 101 -18.78 24.46 -3.81
CA THR A 101 -20.16 23.93 -3.84
C THR A 101 -20.36 22.87 -2.74
N PRO A 102 -20.86 23.25 -1.53
CA PRO A 102 -21.00 22.34 -0.38
C PRO A 102 -22.02 21.23 -0.59
N HIS A 103 -23.04 21.47 -1.43
CA HIS A 103 -24.16 20.55 -1.64
C HIS A 103 -23.74 19.18 -2.20
N PHE A 104 -22.78 19.14 -3.12
CA PHE A 104 -22.22 17.89 -3.65
C PHE A 104 -21.42 17.11 -2.59
N GLY A 105 -20.84 17.82 -1.61
CA GLY A 105 -20.15 17.22 -0.48
C GLY A 105 -21.08 16.50 0.47
N GLY A 106 -22.18 17.15 0.85
CA GLY A 106 -23.17 16.55 1.74
C GLY A 106 -23.77 15.25 1.21
N HIS A 107 -23.92 15.08 -0.12
CA HIS A 107 -24.44 13.84 -0.69
C HIS A 107 -23.45 12.68 -0.63
N ILE A 108 -22.19 12.91 -0.98
CA ILE A 108 -21.15 11.87 -0.92
C ILE A 108 -20.79 11.57 0.55
N GLU A 109 -20.67 12.59 1.40
CA GLU A 109 -20.42 12.42 2.83
C GLU A 109 -21.59 11.73 3.53
N ARG A 110 -22.84 12.01 3.15
CA ARG A 110 -24.00 11.26 3.63
C ARG A 110 -23.98 9.83 3.10
N MET A 111 -23.68 9.61 1.82
CA MET A 111 -23.62 8.27 1.24
C MET A 111 -22.54 7.42 1.91
N ILE A 112 -21.34 7.97 2.10
CA ILE A 112 -20.24 7.35 2.82
C ILE A 112 -20.61 7.20 4.29
N GLY A 113 -21.19 8.21 4.93
CA GLY A 113 -21.62 8.18 6.33
C GLY A 113 -22.76 7.20 6.59
N THR A 114 -23.67 6.98 5.64
CA THR A 114 -24.73 5.97 5.69
C THR A 114 -24.13 4.59 5.45
N ALA A 115 -23.30 4.40 4.42
CA ALA A 115 -22.66 3.11 4.15
C ALA A 115 -21.74 2.68 5.31
N ILE A 116 -20.95 3.61 5.84
CA ILE A 116 -20.09 3.40 7.02
C ILE A 116 -20.95 3.27 8.29
N GLY A 117 -22.02 4.06 8.40
CA GLY A 117 -23.01 4.05 9.49
C GLY A 117 -23.73 2.72 9.67
N GLU A 118 -24.20 2.15 8.57
CA GLU A 118 -24.82 0.82 8.49
C GLU A 118 -23.79 -0.31 8.74
N VAL A 119 -22.51 -0.04 8.51
CA VAL A 119 -21.36 -0.91 8.81
C VAL A 119 -20.94 -0.89 10.29
N HIS A 120 -21.57 -0.08 11.16
CA HIS A 120 -21.16 0.04 12.56
C HIS A 120 -21.78 -0.97 13.52
N LEU A 121 -20.95 -1.92 13.97
CA LEU A 121 -20.98 -2.53 15.32
C LEU A 121 -19.54 -2.93 15.74
N LEU A 122 -18.74 -1.98 16.24
CA LEU A 122 -17.56 -2.29 17.06
C LEU A 122 -17.58 -1.53 18.38
N PRO A 123 -17.30 -2.21 19.51
CA PRO A 123 -16.89 -1.52 20.73
C PRO A 123 -15.56 -0.79 20.49
N GLY A 124 -15.52 0.53 20.73
CA GLY A 124 -14.31 1.35 20.68
C GLY A 124 -14.21 2.37 19.53
N THR A 125 -15.24 2.48 18.67
CA THR A 125 -15.26 3.49 17.61
C THR A 125 -15.86 4.81 18.14
N THR A 126 -15.11 5.91 18.00
CA THR A 126 -15.64 7.26 18.26
C THR A 126 -16.14 7.78 16.93
N PHE A 127 -17.46 7.79 16.75
CA PHE A 127 -18.06 8.54 15.66
C PHE A 127 -17.98 10.03 15.95
N SER A 128 -17.99 10.80 14.87
CA SER A 128 -17.92 12.25 14.82
C SER A 128 -19.09 12.90 15.54
N ASN A 129 -19.15 12.79 16.86
CA ASN A 129 -20.00 13.62 17.69
C ASN A 129 -19.19 14.07 18.91
N ILE A 130 -18.73 15.33 18.84
CA ILE A 130 -17.96 15.95 19.92
C ILE A 130 -18.82 16.07 21.20
N GLN A 131 -20.15 15.95 21.09
CA GLN A 131 -21.09 16.01 22.21
C GLN A 131 -21.23 14.68 22.99
N ASP A 132 -20.95 13.52 22.39
CA ASP A 132 -21.00 12.22 23.10
C ASP A 132 -19.66 11.87 23.81
N LYS A 133 -18.73 12.82 23.91
CA LYS A 133 -17.39 12.69 24.50
C LYS A 133 -17.34 12.60 26.03
N GLY A 134 -18.45 12.33 26.71
CA GLY A 134 -18.43 12.10 28.16
C GLY A 134 -17.77 10.77 28.49
N ASP A 135 -16.52 10.80 28.99
CA ASP A 135 -15.78 9.69 29.63
C ASP A 135 -15.67 8.33 28.90
N TYR A 136 -15.76 8.30 27.57
CA TYR A 136 -15.60 7.06 26.81
C TYR A 136 -14.12 6.67 26.58
N ASP A 137 -13.63 5.69 27.37
CA ASP A 137 -12.30 5.09 27.19
C ASP A 137 -12.26 4.10 26.00
N ALA A 138 -12.16 4.66 24.79
CA ALA A 138 -11.86 3.89 23.58
C ALA A 138 -10.47 3.23 23.61
N GLU A 139 -9.59 3.67 24.52
CA GLU A 139 -8.17 3.27 24.57
C GLU A 139 -7.98 1.98 25.38
N GLY A 140 -8.72 1.78 26.46
CA GLY A 140 -8.70 0.55 27.27
C GLY A 140 -9.33 -0.67 26.58
N LYS A 141 -10.13 -0.47 25.53
CA LYS A 141 -10.89 -1.53 24.83
C LYS A 141 -10.37 -1.91 23.44
N ALA A 142 -9.28 -1.30 22.96
CA ALA A 142 -8.72 -1.63 21.63
C ALA A 142 -8.17 -3.07 21.60
N CYS A 143 -8.97 -4.01 21.07
CA CYS A 143 -8.70 -5.44 21.12
C CYS A 143 -8.19 -6.04 19.79
N MET A 144 -8.18 -5.27 18.70
CA MET A 144 -7.90 -5.77 17.35
C MET A 144 -6.55 -5.30 16.80
N THR A 145 -5.85 -6.21 16.14
CA THR A 145 -4.76 -5.93 15.20
C THR A 145 -5.32 -5.28 13.92
N LEU A 146 -4.45 -4.66 13.11
CA LEU A 146 -4.88 -4.04 11.84
C LEU A 146 -5.53 -5.08 10.90
N LYS A 147 -4.96 -6.29 10.82
CA LYS A 147 -5.46 -7.39 10.01
C LYS A 147 -6.83 -7.88 10.48
N GLU A 148 -7.04 -8.00 11.79
CA GLU A 148 -8.36 -8.33 12.36
C GLU A 148 -9.38 -7.23 12.08
N PHE A 149 -8.99 -5.96 12.16
CA PHE A 149 -9.88 -4.84 11.83
C PHE A 149 -10.26 -4.83 10.35
N GLU A 150 -9.32 -5.13 9.44
CA GLU A 150 -9.64 -5.30 8.02
C GLU A 150 -10.58 -6.47 7.76
N ARG A 151 -10.36 -7.61 8.42
CA ARG A 151 -11.26 -8.77 8.36
C ARG A 151 -12.67 -8.39 8.81
N TRP A 152 -12.78 -7.73 9.96
CA TRP A 152 -14.06 -7.28 10.48
C TRP A 152 -14.73 -6.27 9.54
N PHE A 153 -14.00 -5.28 9.05
CA PHE A 153 -14.56 -4.26 8.16
C PHE A 153 -15.05 -4.89 6.85
N ALA A 154 -14.31 -5.85 6.27
CA ALA A 154 -14.77 -6.59 5.10
C ALA A 154 -16.03 -7.42 5.36
N LEU A 155 -16.18 -8.04 6.54
CA LEU A 155 -17.43 -8.70 6.92
C LEU A 155 -18.61 -7.72 6.94
N GLN A 156 -18.42 -6.54 7.50
CA GLN A 156 -19.46 -5.51 7.50
C GLN A 156 -19.80 -5.03 6.10
N VAL A 157 -18.80 -4.85 5.23
CA VAL A 157 -19.04 -4.54 3.82
C VAL A 157 -19.85 -5.65 3.15
N GLY A 158 -19.54 -6.91 3.43
CA GLY A 158 -20.30 -8.06 2.93
C GLY A 158 -21.75 -8.11 3.44
N ILE A 159 -22.00 -7.69 4.68
CA ILE A 159 -23.36 -7.55 5.24
C ILE A 159 -24.08 -6.39 4.53
N TYR A 160 -23.46 -5.21 4.48
CA TYR A 160 -23.98 -4.03 3.80
C TYR A 160 -24.40 -4.32 2.35
N HIS A 161 -23.55 -5.01 1.59
CA HIS A 161 -23.84 -5.42 0.21
C HIS A 161 -25.10 -6.27 0.06
N ARG A 162 -25.54 -6.96 1.13
CA ARG A 162 -26.70 -7.87 1.14
C ARG A 162 -27.91 -7.30 1.90
N THR A 163 -27.78 -6.14 2.52
CA THR A 163 -28.86 -5.45 3.22
C THR A 163 -29.56 -4.49 2.28
N ILE A 164 -30.89 -4.40 2.37
CA ILE A 164 -31.68 -3.46 1.56
C ILE A 164 -31.22 -2.04 1.83
N HIS A 165 -30.74 -1.35 0.80
CA HIS A 165 -30.34 0.05 0.90
C HIS A 165 -31.55 0.95 0.74
N SER A 166 -31.78 1.85 1.70
CA SER A 166 -32.97 2.71 1.77
C SER A 166 -33.27 3.48 0.46
N SER A 167 -32.24 3.99 -0.22
CA SER A 167 -32.42 4.72 -1.49
C SER A 167 -32.51 3.85 -2.74
N LEU A 168 -32.12 2.58 -2.67
CA LEU A 168 -32.21 1.65 -3.81
C LEU A 168 -33.47 0.79 -3.74
N GLY A 169 -34.01 0.53 -2.55
CA GLY A 169 -35.10 -0.43 -2.33
C GLY A 169 -34.68 -1.89 -2.48
N VAL A 170 -33.42 -2.15 -2.84
CA VAL A 170 -32.81 -3.48 -2.99
C VAL A 170 -31.40 -3.48 -2.37
N PRO A 171 -30.80 -4.66 -2.13
CA PRO A 171 -29.40 -4.72 -1.71
C PRO A 171 -28.43 -4.14 -2.74
N PRO A 172 -27.34 -3.46 -2.33
CA PRO A 172 -26.33 -2.93 -3.24
C PRO A 172 -25.78 -3.99 -4.20
N MET A 173 -25.51 -5.21 -3.73
CA MET A 173 -25.02 -6.29 -4.57
C MET A 173 -26.03 -6.69 -5.65
N THR A 174 -27.32 -6.70 -5.34
CA THR A 174 -28.38 -6.98 -6.32
C THR A 174 -28.41 -5.90 -7.39
N ALA A 175 -28.39 -4.62 -6.99
CA ALA A 175 -28.31 -3.50 -7.94
C ALA A 175 -27.07 -3.58 -8.84
N TRP A 176 -25.92 -3.98 -8.29
CA TRP A 176 -24.70 -4.18 -9.06
C TRP A 176 -24.79 -5.35 -10.04
N GLN A 177 -25.31 -6.50 -9.61
CA GLN A 177 -25.52 -7.65 -10.49
C GLN A 177 -26.49 -7.34 -11.63
N ASP A 178 -27.58 -6.61 -11.35
CA ASP A 178 -28.54 -6.16 -12.35
C ASP A 178 -27.91 -5.18 -13.36
N ASP A 179 -27.02 -4.28 -12.91
CA ASP A 179 -26.25 -3.41 -13.79
C ASP A 179 -25.30 -4.23 -14.68
N GLN A 180 -24.55 -5.15 -14.09
CA GLN A 180 -23.63 -6.02 -14.85
C GLN A 180 -24.36 -6.87 -15.88
N GLY A 181 -25.54 -7.41 -15.55
CA GLY A 181 -26.36 -8.20 -16.49
C GLY A 181 -26.87 -7.41 -17.71
N LYS A 182 -26.88 -6.08 -17.63
CA LYS A 182 -27.29 -5.19 -18.75
C LYS A 182 -26.11 -4.75 -19.61
N ARG A 183 -24.86 -4.98 -19.18
CA ARG A 183 -23.68 -4.52 -19.93
C ARG A 183 -23.49 -5.33 -21.20
N VAL A 184 -23.28 -4.62 -22.30
CA VAL A 184 -22.95 -5.22 -23.61
C VAL A 184 -21.49 -5.64 -23.68
N ALA A 185 -20.61 -4.92 -22.97
CA ALA A 185 -19.17 -5.18 -22.93
C ALA A 185 -18.73 -5.64 -21.54
N ALA A 186 -17.75 -6.53 -21.52
CA ALA A 186 -17.09 -6.96 -20.29
C ALA A 186 -16.42 -5.78 -19.56
N LEU A 187 -16.26 -5.92 -18.25
CA LEU A 187 -15.52 -4.95 -17.44
C LEU A 187 -14.07 -4.83 -17.92
N ARG A 188 -13.57 -3.60 -18.03
CA ARG A 188 -12.17 -3.34 -18.38
C ARG A 188 -11.29 -3.76 -17.21
N LEU A 189 -10.23 -4.51 -17.50
CA LEU A 189 -9.21 -4.91 -16.52
C LEU A 189 -7.83 -4.46 -16.98
N PRO A 190 -6.90 -4.19 -16.04
CA PRO A 190 -5.52 -3.96 -16.41
C PRO A 190 -4.92 -5.22 -17.05
N ALA A 191 -4.05 -5.04 -18.04
CA ALA A 191 -3.39 -6.15 -18.72
C ALA A 191 -2.43 -6.92 -17.79
N ASP A 192 -1.86 -6.23 -16.79
CA ASP A 192 -0.97 -6.80 -15.79
C ASP A 192 -1.46 -6.40 -14.38
N GLU A 193 -2.04 -7.35 -13.66
CA GLU A 193 -2.59 -7.13 -12.31
C GLU A 193 -1.48 -6.89 -11.27
N GLU A 194 -0.33 -7.54 -11.41
CA GLU A 194 0.80 -7.38 -10.49
C GLU A 194 1.38 -5.97 -10.58
N ARG A 195 1.49 -5.44 -11.81
CA ARG A 195 2.10 -4.13 -12.07
C ARG A 195 1.12 -2.98 -12.09
N PHE A 196 -0.19 -3.23 -12.04
CA PHE A 196 -1.22 -2.19 -12.04
C PHE A 196 -0.95 -1.05 -11.05
N LEU A 197 -0.50 -1.37 -9.83
CA LEU A 197 -0.22 -0.36 -8.80
C LEU A 197 0.91 0.60 -9.21
N LEU A 198 1.89 0.12 -9.99
CA LEU A 198 3.05 0.91 -10.38
C LEU A 198 2.63 2.19 -11.10
N ASP A 199 1.53 2.16 -11.86
CA ASP A 199 1.00 3.32 -12.56
C ASP A 199 0.42 4.41 -11.68
N PHE A 200 0.08 4.08 -10.44
CA PHE A 200 -0.41 5.02 -9.43
C PHE A 200 0.67 5.43 -8.42
N LEU A 201 1.91 4.95 -8.57
CA LEU A 201 3.02 5.31 -7.68
C LEU A 201 3.58 6.71 -8.01
N PRO A 202 4.03 7.47 -6.98
CA PRO A 202 4.77 8.71 -7.19
C PRO A 202 6.08 8.44 -7.94
N PHE A 203 6.54 9.45 -8.67
CA PHE A 203 7.71 9.32 -9.52
C PHE A 203 8.55 10.60 -9.57
N GLU A 204 9.84 10.41 -9.86
CA GLU A 204 10.82 11.47 -10.06
C GLU A 204 11.49 11.30 -11.42
N MET A 205 11.66 12.39 -12.17
CA MET A 205 12.36 12.32 -13.46
C MET A 205 13.88 12.28 -13.21
N ARG A 206 14.52 11.13 -13.51
CA ARG A 206 15.96 10.94 -13.33
C ARG A 206 16.63 10.42 -14.60
N ARG A 207 17.91 10.73 -14.74
CA ARG A 207 18.76 10.11 -15.77
C ARG A 207 19.26 8.77 -15.26
N VAL A 208 19.29 7.76 -16.13
CA VAL A 208 19.99 6.50 -15.89
C VAL A 208 21.47 6.73 -16.15
N ARG A 209 22.33 6.43 -15.17
CA ARG A 209 23.78 6.59 -15.26
C ARG A 209 24.45 5.22 -15.24
N ARG A 210 25.74 5.17 -15.59
CA ARG A 210 26.55 3.93 -15.51
C ARG A 210 26.53 3.31 -14.11
N GLU A 211 26.52 4.13 -13.07
CA GLU A 211 26.44 3.74 -11.66
C GLU A 211 25.03 3.28 -11.23
N GLY A 212 24.03 3.41 -12.11
CA GLY A 212 22.63 3.11 -11.85
C GLY A 212 21.76 4.36 -11.71
N ILE A 213 20.70 4.23 -10.91
CA ILE A 213 19.75 5.31 -10.60
C ILE A 213 20.01 5.77 -9.17
N LYS A 214 20.17 7.08 -8.97
CA LYS A 214 20.23 7.69 -7.64
C LYS A 214 18.91 8.38 -7.31
N LEU A 215 18.27 7.97 -6.21
CA LEU A 215 17.04 8.57 -5.72
C LEU A 215 17.06 8.58 -4.18
N PHE A 216 16.68 9.71 -3.56
CA PHE A 216 16.63 9.83 -2.09
C PHE A 216 17.93 9.44 -1.37
N HIS A 217 19.09 9.86 -1.89
CA HIS A 217 20.42 9.49 -1.37
C HIS A 217 20.75 7.99 -1.42
N VAL A 218 19.92 7.19 -2.08
CA VAL A 218 20.07 5.73 -2.24
C VAL A 218 20.37 5.40 -3.70
N PHE A 219 21.17 4.36 -3.93
CA PHE A 219 21.57 3.88 -5.24
C PHE A 219 20.88 2.58 -5.61
N TYR A 220 20.36 2.53 -6.84
CA TYR A 220 19.63 1.41 -7.41
C TYR A 220 20.32 0.93 -8.68
N TRP A 221 20.36 -0.38 -8.90
CA TRP A 221 21.01 -0.94 -10.09
C TRP A 221 20.35 -2.24 -10.56
N HIS A 222 20.28 -2.41 -11.88
CA HIS A 222 19.82 -3.62 -12.54
C HIS A 222 20.55 -3.77 -13.89
N GLY A 223 20.81 -5.00 -14.33
CA GLY A 223 21.54 -5.26 -15.59
C GLY A 223 20.86 -4.64 -16.81
N ALA A 224 19.53 -4.62 -16.82
CA ALA A 224 18.73 -3.98 -17.87
C ALA A 224 18.98 -2.47 -18.03
N LEU A 225 19.61 -1.80 -17.05
CA LEU A 225 19.97 -0.39 -17.17
C LEU A 225 21.12 -0.16 -18.17
N ALA A 226 21.98 -1.16 -18.40
CA ALA A 226 23.19 -0.99 -19.21
C ALA A 226 22.89 -0.52 -20.64
N THR A 227 21.80 -1.02 -21.24
CA THR A 227 21.35 -0.65 -22.58
C THR A 227 20.82 0.78 -22.65
N LEU A 228 20.36 1.33 -21.52
CA LEU A 228 19.81 2.68 -21.42
C LEU A 228 20.86 3.74 -21.11
N VAL A 229 22.00 3.35 -20.53
CA VAL A 229 23.14 4.24 -20.26
C VAL A 229 23.72 4.80 -21.56
N ALA A 230 23.68 4.03 -22.66
CA ALA A 230 24.11 4.50 -23.97
C ALA A 230 23.24 5.67 -24.51
N ASN A 231 21.98 5.77 -24.06
CA ASN A 231 21.00 6.79 -24.46
C ASN A 231 20.80 7.90 -23.39
N SER A 232 21.82 8.17 -22.57
CA SER A 232 21.76 8.93 -21.30
C SER A 232 21.38 10.43 -21.35
N VAL A 233 20.90 10.94 -22.49
CA VAL A 233 20.48 12.34 -22.64
C VAL A 233 19.13 12.59 -21.95
N HIS A 234 18.21 11.62 -22.03
CA HIS A 234 16.83 11.76 -21.56
C HIS A 234 16.66 11.40 -20.07
N LYS A 235 15.70 12.06 -19.42
CA LYS A 235 15.23 11.68 -18.08
C LYS A 235 14.06 10.73 -18.24
N PHE A 236 14.03 9.67 -17.43
CA PHE A 236 12.96 8.70 -17.37
C PHE A 236 12.15 8.89 -16.08
N PRO A 237 10.84 8.56 -16.08
CA PRO A 237 10.06 8.48 -14.86
C PRO A 237 10.58 7.32 -14.00
N ILE A 238 11.09 7.64 -12.81
CA ILE A 238 11.46 6.64 -11.81
C ILE A 238 10.39 6.64 -10.74
N LYS A 239 9.51 5.64 -10.79
CA LYS A 239 8.47 5.45 -9.79
C LYS A 239 9.06 4.80 -8.55
N TYR A 240 8.47 5.08 -7.39
CA TYR A 240 8.91 4.50 -6.12
C TYR A 240 7.70 4.27 -5.22
N ASN A 241 7.78 3.25 -4.36
CA ASN A 241 6.76 3.02 -3.35
C ASN A 241 7.20 3.68 -2.03
N PRO A 242 6.56 4.76 -1.54
CA PRO A 242 6.85 5.35 -0.24
C PRO A 242 6.77 4.38 0.94
N LEU A 243 6.01 3.28 0.80
CA LEU A 243 5.91 2.25 1.83
C LEU A 243 7.14 1.32 1.86
N ASN A 244 7.90 1.23 0.76
CA ASN A 244 9.10 0.40 0.69
C ASN A 244 10.04 0.90 -0.41
N LEU A 245 11.21 1.40 -0.01
CA LEU A 245 12.24 1.93 -0.91
C LEU A 245 13.30 0.88 -1.32
N SER A 246 13.04 -0.42 -1.12
CA SER A 246 13.97 -1.50 -1.51
C SER A 246 14.11 -1.66 -3.03
N ALA A 247 13.17 -1.11 -3.80
CA ALA A 247 13.24 -1.04 -5.24
C ALA A 247 12.61 0.25 -5.76
N VAL A 248 13.02 0.64 -6.97
CA VAL A 248 12.37 1.66 -7.79
C VAL A 248 11.96 1.05 -9.12
N TYR A 249 11.02 1.69 -9.80
CA TYR A 249 10.45 1.18 -11.05
C TYR A 249 10.73 2.19 -12.16
N LEU A 250 11.60 1.81 -13.08
CA LEU A 250 11.91 2.60 -14.25
C LEU A 250 10.80 2.39 -15.29
N GLU A 251 10.10 3.45 -15.67
CA GLU A 251 9.13 3.41 -16.78
C GLU A 251 9.84 3.62 -18.12
N LEU A 252 9.66 2.67 -19.04
CA LEU A 252 10.16 2.73 -20.42
C LEU A 252 9.16 3.48 -21.31
N PRO A 253 9.59 3.98 -22.50
CA PRO A 253 8.70 4.72 -23.41
C PRO A 253 7.43 3.96 -23.84
N GLY A 254 7.47 2.63 -23.84
CA GLY A 254 6.31 1.78 -24.15
C GLY A 254 5.31 1.61 -22.98
N GLY A 255 5.55 2.25 -21.83
CA GLY A 255 4.72 2.10 -20.62
C GLY A 255 5.12 0.95 -19.69
N GLU A 256 5.98 0.04 -20.16
CA GLU A 256 6.50 -1.06 -19.35
C GLU A 256 7.39 -0.56 -18.21
N HIS A 257 7.38 -1.28 -17.08
CA HIS A 257 8.25 -1.00 -15.94
C HIS A 257 9.37 -2.04 -15.81
N VAL A 258 10.57 -1.56 -15.51
CA VAL A 258 11.69 -2.37 -15.05
C VAL A 258 11.86 -2.16 -13.56
N THR A 259 11.76 -3.23 -12.78
CA THR A 259 12.08 -3.20 -11.34
C THR A 259 13.59 -3.11 -11.14
N VAL A 260 14.04 -2.09 -10.42
CA VAL A 260 15.45 -1.82 -10.15
C VAL A 260 15.68 -1.85 -8.64
N PRO A 261 16.32 -2.88 -8.08
CA PRO A 261 16.56 -3.00 -6.65
C PRO A 261 17.66 -2.06 -6.16
N LEU A 262 17.79 -1.99 -4.83
CA LEU A 262 18.97 -1.47 -4.17
C LEU A 262 20.24 -2.08 -4.76
N ARG A 263 21.21 -1.22 -5.06
CA ARG A 263 22.52 -1.64 -5.58
C ARG A 263 23.27 -2.49 -4.56
N ASP A 264 23.27 -2.07 -3.29
CA ASP A 264 23.82 -2.85 -2.19
C ASP A 264 22.72 -3.72 -1.57
N LYS A 265 22.73 -5.01 -1.90
CA LYS A 265 21.74 -6.01 -1.44
C LYS A 265 21.76 -6.24 0.07
N ARG A 266 22.79 -5.79 0.78
CA ARG A 266 22.89 -5.92 2.24
C ARG A 266 22.07 -4.85 2.98
N ARG A 267 21.60 -3.82 2.27
CA ARG A 267 20.80 -2.75 2.85
C ARG A 267 19.39 -3.25 3.17
N PRO A 268 18.85 -2.94 4.37
CA PRO A 268 17.50 -3.32 4.70
C PRO A 268 16.49 -2.48 3.91
N ALA A 269 15.29 -3.02 3.72
CA ALA A 269 14.16 -2.22 3.27
C ALA A 269 13.84 -1.10 4.29
N ILE A 270 13.60 0.10 3.78
CA ILE A 270 13.21 1.27 4.58
C ILE A 270 12.01 1.94 3.93
N THR A 271 11.14 2.53 4.76
CA THR A 271 10.04 3.37 4.28
C THR A 271 10.56 4.77 3.92
N LYS A 272 9.81 5.51 3.10
CA LYS A 272 10.09 6.94 2.86
C LYS A 272 9.93 7.78 4.13
N PHE A 273 9.05 7.35 5.04
CA PHE A 273 8.88 7.97 6.35
C PHE A 273 10.17 7.89 7.19
N GLU A 274 10.78 6.70 7.27
CA GLU A 274 12.05 6.49 7.97
C GLU A 274 13.18 7.27 7.32
N HIS A 275 13.27 7.24 6.00
CA HIS A 275 14.22 8.06 5.24
C HIS A 275 14.11 9.56 5.62
N ASP A 276 12.90 10.12 5.60
CA ASP A 276 12.68 11.54 5.88
C ASP A 276 12.94 11.90 7.35
N GLN A 277 12.71 10.96 8.27
CA GLN A 277 13.06 11.13 9.68
C GLN A 277 14.58 11.11 9.88
N ALA A 278 15.29 10.22 9.19
CA ALA A 278 16.74 10.13 9.24
C ALA A 278 17.40 11.38 8.64
N LEU A 279 16.94 11.87 7.48
CA LEU A 279 17.45 13.10 6.89
C LEU A 279 17.23 14.32 7.78
N ARG A 280 16.05 14.46 8.41
CA ARG A 280 15.78 15.55 9.35
C ARG A 280 16.74 15.52 10.53
N ALA A 281 16.91 14.35 11.16
CA ALA A 281 17.82 14.18 12.27
C ALA A 281 19.30 14.44 11.90
N LEU A 282 19.72 14.09 10.69
CA LEU A 282 21.07 14.39 10.20
C LEU A 282 21.29 15.90 9.98
N ARG A 283 20.31 16.59 9.39
CA ARG A 283 20.35 18.04 9.19
C ARG A 283 20.38 18.81 10.51
N GLU A 284 19.58 18.40 11.49
CA GLU A 284 19.57 18.98 12.85
C GLU A 284 20.93 18.83 13.56
N ARG A 285 21.72 17.80 13.19
CA ARG A 285 23.10 17.59 13.67
C ARG A 285 24.15 18.33 12.84
N GLY A 286 23.75 19.23 11.95
CA GLY A 286 24.64 19.99 11.08
C GLY A 286 25.25 19.20 9.91
N ARG A 287 24.75 17.99 9.61
CA ARG A 287 25.22 17.21 8.45
C ARG A 287 24.45 17.62 7.20
N THR A 288 25.09 18.37 6.32
CA THR A 288 24.51 18.81 5.03
C THR A 288 24.87 17.87 3.87
N ALA A 289 26.08 17.33 3.85
CA ALA A 289 26.51 16.30 2.90
C ALA A 289 26.14 14.90 3.44
N VAL A 290 24.94 14.43 3.11
CA VAL A 290 24.47 13.09 3.49
C VAL A 290 24.72 12.10 2.35
N ASP A 291 25.53 11.09 2.65
CA ASP A 291 25.70 9.90 1.81
C ASP A 291 24.78 8.75 2.21
N GLU A 292 24.80 7.68 1.41
CA GLU A 292 23.96 6.50 1.60
C GLU A 292 24.28 5.76 2.91
N GLN A 293 25.55 5.63 3.27
CA GLN A 293 25.96 4.92 4.48
C GLN A 293 25.42 5.63 5.73
N MET A 294 25.65 6.94 5.81
CA MET A 294 25.18 7.79 6.91
C MET A 294 23.66 7.74 7.07
N LEU A 295 22.93 7.74 5.95
CA LEU A 295 21.47 7.59 5.95
C LEU A 295 21.04 6.27 6.60
N PHE A 296 21.57 5.13 6.15
CA PHE A 296 21.18 3.82 6.67
C PHE A 296 21.63 3.58 8.12
N GLU A 297 22.78 4.11 8.53
CA GLU A 297 23.23 4.10 9.93
C GLU A 297 22.28 4.92 10.83
N MET A 298 21.81 6.06 10.34
CA MET A 298 20.84 6.87 11.06
C MET A 298 19.51 6.13 11.20
N VAL A 299 18.99 5.53 10.13
CA VAL A 299 17.75 4.73 10.19
C VAL A 299 17.91 3.58 11.19
N SER A 300 19.04 2.85 11.15
CA SER A 300 19.34 1.77 12.09
C SER A 300 19.39 2.25 13.54
N THR A 301 19.93 3.44 13.77
CA THR A 301 19.97 4.08 15.09
C THR A 301 18.57 4.47 15.57
N GLN A 302 17.76 5.08 14.72
CA GLN A 302 16.37 5.43 15.04
C GLN A 302 15.53 4.18 15.34
N ARG A 303 15.66 3.11 14.54
CA ARG A 303 15.00 1.82 14.80
C ARG A 303 15.35 1.27 16.19
N ARG A 304 16.63 1.26 16.58
CA ARG A 304 17.05 0.81 17.93
C ARG A 304 16.45 1.66 19.05
N ILE A 305 16.37 2.98 18.87
CA ILE A 305 15.75 3.87 19.86
C ILE A 305 14.26 3.55 20.01
N VAL A 306 13.55 3.41 18.89
CA VAL A 306 12.12 3.05 18.88
C VAL A 306 11.91 1.71 19.56
N LEU A 307 12.68 0.67 19.19
CA LEU A 307 12.58 -0.66 19.78
C LEU A 307 12.73 -0.65 21.30
N ARG A 308 13.71 0.08 21.85
CA ARG A 308 13.87 0.25 23.31
C ARG A 308 12.71 0.98 23.98
N ALA A 309 11.93 1.76 23.22
CA ALA A 309 10.80 2.54 23.71
C ALA A 309 9.44 1.86 23.50
N VAL A 310 9.35 0.76 22.72
CA VAL A 310 8.09 0.04 22.41
C VAL A 310 7.38 -0.42 23.68
N GLU A 311 8.13 -0.94 24.66
CA GLU A 311 7.54 -1.39 25.93
C GLU A 311 6.98 -0.21 26.73
N LYS A 312 7.63 0.95 26.62
CA LYS A 312 7.39 2.13 27.46
C LYS A 312 6.30 3.05 26.92
N THR A 313 6.19 3.22 25.60
CA THR A 313 5.37 4.30 25.01
C THR A 313 4.43 3.81 23.90
N ARG A 314 3.23 4.42 23.85
CA ARG A 314 2.25 4.20 22.76
C ARG A 314 2.80 4.67 21.41
N GLY A 315 3.49 5.82 21.39
CA GLY A 315 4.07 6.39 20.18
C GLY A 315 5.10 5.45 19.52
N ALA A 316 5.96 4.81 20.32
CA ALA A 316 6.92 3.84 19.79
C ALA A 316 6.23 2.59 19.24
N ARG A 317 5.22 2.04 19.95
CA ARG A 317 4.40 0.93 19.43
C ARG A 317 3.76 1.28 18.09
N ARG A 318 3.16 2.47 17.99
CA ARG A 318 2.59 3.00 16.74
C ARG A 318 3.61 3.04 15.62
N SER A 319 4.78 3.59 15.90
CA SER A 319 5.83 3.74 14.90
C SER A 319 6.32 2.39 14.39
N THR A 320 6.55 1.42 15.28
CA THR A 320 6.99 0.07 14.88
C THR A 320 5.94 -0.62 14.03
N GLN A 321 4.68 -0.66 14.46
CA GLN A 321 3.61 -1.31 13.71
C GLN A 321 3.40 -0.64 12.35
N ARG A 322 3.44 0.70 12.30
CA ARG A 322 3.33 1.46 11.05
C ARG A 322 4.44 1.09 10.07
N ILE A 323 5.69 0.98 10.52
CA ILE A 323 6.83 0.59 9.67
C ILE A 323 6.66 -0.85 9.16
N VAL A 324 6.32 -1.79 10.04
CA VAL A 324 6.11 -3.20 9.67
C VAL A 324 4.99 -3.33 8.64
N ASP A 325 3.82 -2.73 8.91
CA ASP A 325 2.67 -2.78 8.01
C ASP A 325 2.98 -2.10 6.67
N ALA A 326 3.71 -0.98 6.68
CA ALA A 326 4.11 -0.30 5.45
C ALA A 326 5.04 -1.18 4.61
N LEU A 327 6.10 -1.75 5.21
CA LEU A 327 7.07 -2.56 4.48
C LEU A 327 6.42 -3.79 3.82
N ILE A 328 5.54 -4.50 4.54
CA ILE A 328 4.79 -5.66 4.04
C ILE A 328 3.88 -5.26 2.87
N ARG A 329 3.10 -4.18 3.02
CA ARG A 329 2.19 -3.70 1.95
C ARG A 329 2.93 -3.08 0.77
N GLY A 330 4.19 -2.69 0.97
CA GLY A 330 5.00 -2.03 -0.01
C GLY A 330 5.92 -2.94 -0.79
N GLU A 331 5.92 -4.26 -0.51
CA GLU A 331 6.83 -5.20 -1.14
C GLU A 331 6.79 -5.11 -2.68
N PRO A 332 7.96 -5.18 -3.35
CA PRO A 332 8.00 -5.22 -4.80
C PRO A 332 7.28 -6.46 -5.37
N PRO A 333 6.71 -6.39 -6.59
CA PRO A 333 6.03 -7.52 -7.22
C PRO A 333 6.88 -8.81 -7.27
N ALA A 334 6.24 -9.96 -7.06
CA ALA A 334 6.88 -11.27 -6.83
C ALA A 334 7.77 -11.78 -7.97
N ALA A 335 7.49 -11.39 -9.23
CA ALA A 335 8.35 -11.69 -10.38
C ALA A 335 9.82 -11.22 -10.18
N PHE A 336 10.05 -10.27 -9.28
CA PHE A 336 11.38 -9.83 -8.87
C PHE A 336 12.07 -10.76 -7.85
N VAL A 337 11.31 -11.40 -6.94
CA VAL A 337 11.82 -12.30 -5.90
C VAL A 337 12.32 -13.61 -6.50
N GLN A 338 11.59 -14.17 -7.49
CA GLN A 338 11.99 -15.41 -8.17
C GLN A 338 13.31 -15.27 -8.94
N HIS A 339 13.58 -14.13 -9.57
CA HIS A 339 14.88 -13.86 -10.21
C HIS A 339 16.03 -13.63 -9.20
N GLN A 340 15.72 -13.28 -7.95
CA GLN A 340 16.70 -13.24 -6.87
C GLN A 340 16.99 -14.63 -6.31
N GLU A 341 15.97 -15.48 -6.11
CA GLU A 341 16.14 -16.85 -5.62
C GLU A 341 16.84 -17.75 -6.65
N ALA A 342 16.50 -17.63 -7.94
CA ALA A 342 17.16 -18.36 -9.03
C ALA A 342 18.66 -18.01 -9.18
N ASN A 343 19.07 -16.81 -8.76
CA ASN A 343 20.48 -16.40 -8.71
C ASN A 343 21.14 -16.67 -7.33
N ALA A 344 20.36 -17.09 -6.33
CA ALA A 344 20.84 -17.41 -4.98
C ALA A 344 20.98 -18.93 -4.74
N GLN A 345 20.65 -19.78 -5.72
CA GLN A 345 20.94 -21.21 -5.69
C GLN A 345 22.43 -21.48 -5.97
N LEU A 346 23.29 -21.02 -5.06
CA LEU A 346 24.48 -21.76 -4.69
C LEU A 346 24.18 -22.34 -3.31
N THR A 347 23.91 -23.64 -3.31
CA THR A 347 23.47 -24.44 -2.17
C THR A 347 24.47 -24.34 -1.02
N PRO A 348 24.05 -24.07 0.24
CA PRO A 348 24.89 -24.34 1.40
C PRO A 348 25.01 -25.86 1.58
N PRO A 349 26.16 -26.38 2.04
CA PRO A 349 26.32 -27.81 2.26
C PRO A 349 25.36 -28.30 3.34
N ASN A 350 24.76 -29.46 3.10
CA ASN A 350 23.85 -30.15 4.00
C ASN A 350 24.58 -30.50 5.31
N LEU A 351 24.09 -30.01 6.45
CA LEU A 351 24.65 -30.27 7.79
C LEU A 351 23.74 -31.11 8.68
N ASP A 352 22.84 -31.91 8.09
CA ASP A 352 22.12 -32.96 8.82
C ASP A 352 22.33 -34.32 8.14
N GLY A 353 23.51 -34.90 8.38
CA GLY A 353 23.80 -36.31 8.13
C GLY A 353 24.13 -37.00 9.46
N PRO A 354 23.67 -38.25 9.69
CA PRO A 354 24.00 -38.97 10.92
C PRO A 354 25.50 -39.21 10.99
N VAL A 355 26.07 -38.99 12.18
CA VAL A 355 27.48 -39.27 12.50
C VAL A 355 27.73 -40.77 12.31
N VAL A 356 28.50 -41.12 11.28
CA VAL A 356 28.99 -42.49 11.06
C VAL A 356 30.38 -42.59 11.71
N PRO A 357 30.62 -43.53 12.65
CA PRO A 357 31.94 -43.73 13.23
C PRO A 357 32.93 -44.22 12.17
N LEU A 358 34.13 -43.64 12.16
CA LEU A 358 35.25 -44.04 11.30
C LEU A 358 35.62 -45.51 11.54
N ALA A 359 35.53 -46.33 10.50
CA ALA A 359 36.20 -47.62 10.40
C ALA A 359 37.57 -47.41 9.73
N ILE A 360 38.62 -47.80 10.45
CA ILE A 360 40.01 -47.84 10.01
C ILE A 360 40.17 -49.09 9.14
N GLU A 361 40.65 -48.94 7.92
CA GLU A 361 41.33 -50.02 7.19
C GLU A 361 42.66 -49.51 6.65
N GLU A 362 43.71 -50.12 7.18
CA GLU A 362 45.10 -50.01 6.75
C GLU A 362 45.26 -50.65 5.37
N GLN A 363 45.95 -49.96 4.47
CA GLN A 363 46.56 -50.62 3.33
C GLN A 363 47.91 -51.20 3.76
N SER A 364 47.97 -52.54 3.74
CA SER A 364 49.12 -53.44 3.90
C SER A 364 49.69 -53.63 5.30
#